data_AF-A0A5N3CSN3-F1
#
_entry.id   AF-A0A5N3CSN3-F1
#
_cell.length_a   1.000
_cell.length_b   1.000
_cell.length_c   1.000
_cell.angle_alpha   90.00
_cell.angle_beta   90.00
_cell.angle_gamma   90.00
#
_symmetry.space_group_name_H-M   'P 1'
#
loop_
_entity.id
_entity.type
_entity.pdbx_description
1 polymer ?
#
loop_
_entity_poly.entity_id
_entity_poly.type
_entity_poly.pdbx_seq_one_letter_code
_entity_poly.pdbx_strand_id
1 'polypeptide(L)'
;MLASLGGLVSCAAKVHFKEQVHAMKYSTVVNGIDFRDMVMVVGGSVLTTSIKVAEFFGKSHKNVLRKIRQTISECPDDFARLNFEPTDFIDKNGDVQPMFNMTKDGYMLVVMGFTGKTAMQIKVTYIQAFNWMAELIMQGKTHLEAERNAVMLEYMKEKDVASMSGRLLNRWGRVKKPQLLARLDRLEQQGQIALPGFDKGISA
;
A
#
# COMPACT_ATOMS: atom_id res chain seq x y z
N MET A 1 11.64 -25.39 24.29
CA MET A 1 12.43 -24.15 24.33
C MET A 1 12.87 -23.84 22.91
N LEU A 2 12.16 -22.95 22.21
CA LEU A 2 12.62 -22.21 21.01
C LEU A 2 11.49 -21.26 20.62
N ALA A 3 11.52 -20.10 21.27
CA ALA A 3 10.61 -18.99 21.04
C ALA A 3 10.99 -18.25 19.76
N SER A 4 9.98 -17.77 19.04
CA SER A 4 9.94 -16.48 18.33
C SER A 4 11.19 -16.08 17.52
N LEU A 5 11.35 -16.65 16.33
CA LEU A 5 12.21 -16.06 15.27
C LEU A 5 11.39 -15.31 14.19
N GLY A 6 10.06 -15.45 14.20
CA GLY A 6 9.18 -14.77 13.22
C GLY A 6 9.01 -13.27 13.43
N GLY A 7 9.22 -12.77 14.66
CA GLY A 7 9.03 -11.34 14.98
C GLY A 7 10.14 -10.41 14.49
N LEU A 8 11.37 -10.92 14.35
CA LEU A 8 12.54 -10.09 14.03
C LEU A 8 12.61 -9.69 12.54
N VAL A 9 12.13 -10.57 11.63
CA VAL A 9 12.11 -10.29 10.19
C VAL A 9 11.06 -9.23 9.83
N SER A 10 9.90 -9.24 10.51
CA SER A 10 8.85 -8.22 10.33
C SER A 10 9.28 -6.85 10.86
N CYS A 11 10.05 -6.81 11.96
CA CYS A 11 10.50 -5.55 12.54
C CYS A 11 11.55 -4.86 11.66
N ALA A 12 12.52 -5.60 11.10
CA ALA A 12 13.55 -5.04 10.23
C ALA A 12 12.97 -4.42 8.93
N ALA A 13 11.99 -5.07 8.31
CA ALA A 13 11.29 -4.52 7.14
C ALA A 13 10.47 -3.27 7.49
N LYS A 14 9.80 -3.25 8.66
CA LYS A 14 9.09 -2.07 9.17
C LYS A 14 10.03 -0.90 9.49
N VAL A 15 11.22 -1.18 10.02
CA VAL A 15 12.21 -0.15 10.38
C VAL A 15 12.84 0.46 9.13
N HIS A 16 13.22 -0.36 8.14
CA HIS A 16 13.70 0.14 6.85
C HIS A 16 12.63 0.91 6.07
N PHE A 17 11.37 0.49 6.14
CA PHE A 17 10.26 1.24 5.55
C PHE A 17 10.07 2.58 6.27
N LYS A 18 10.13 2.63 7.61
CA LYS A 18 9.99 3.88 8.41
C LYS A 18 11.12 4.87 8.17
N GLU A 19 12.35 4.41 7.98
CA GLU A 19 13.51 5.27 7.67
C GLU A 19 13.44 5.85 6.24
N GLN A 20 12.95 5.08 5.26
CA GLN A 20 12.85 5.57 3.88
C GLN A 20 11.73 6.61 3.66
N VAL A 21 10.63 6.56 4.42
CA VAL A 21 9.61 7.64 4.35
C VAL A 21 10.12 8.98 4.91
N HIS A 22 11.23 8.98 5.65
CA HIS A 22 11.74 10.15 6.36
C HIS A 22 12.81 10.97 5.62
N ALA A 23 13.15 10.64 4.37
CA ALA A 23 14.30 11.24 3.70
C ALA A 23 14.05 11.86 2.31
N MET A 24 12.82 12.24 1.96
CA MET A 24 12.62 13.23 0.91
C MET A 24 12.49 14.61 1.54
N LYS A 25 13.64 15.26 1.80
CA LYS A 25 13.70 16.71 1.91
C LYS A 25 13.36 17.28 0.53
N TYR A 26 12.08 17.43 0.22
CA TYR A 26 11.67 18.19 -0.96
C TYR A 26 12.16 19.62 -0.73
N SER A 27 13.18 20.03 -1.50
CA SER A 27 13.58 21.43 -1.51
C SER A 27 12.37 22.22 -1.97
N THR A 28 11.78 23.01 -1.06
CA THR A 28 10.68 23.91 -1.42
C THR A 28 11.19 25.03 -2.32
N VAL A 29 12.50 25.21 -2.44
CA VAL A 29 13.13 26.23 -3.25
C VAL A 29 13.66 25.64 -4.56
N VAL A 30 13.22 26.20 -5.68
CA VAL A 30 13.74 25.90 -7.03
C VAL A 30 14.17 27.23 -7.67
N ASN A 31 15.44 27.33 -8.06
CA ASN A 31 16.06 28.54 -8.63
C ASN A 31 15.87 29.81 -7.76
N GLY A 32 15.92 29.66 -6.43
CA GLY A 32 15.78 30.78 -5.49
C GLY A 32 14.34 31.22 -5.23
N ILE A 33 13.33 30.52 -5.77
CA ILE A 33 11.91 30.79 -5.56
C ILE A 33 11.29 29.65 -4.76
N ASP A 34 10.58 29.96 -3.68
CA ASP A 34 9.89 28.96 -2.84
C ASP A 34 8.52 28.60 -3.45
N PHE A 35 8.25 27.30 -3.64
CA PHE A 35 6.96 26.78 -4.10
C PHE A 35 5.79 27.21 -3.23
N ARG A 36 6.02 27.49 -1.95
CA ARG A 36 5.01 28.03 -1.03
C ARG A 36 4.46 29.36 -1.54
N ASP A 37 5.29 30.15 -2.20
CA ASP A 37 4.89 31.45 -2.77
C ASP A 37 4.04 31.29 -4.02
N MET A 38 4.08 30.12 -4.67
CA MET A 38 3.27 29.84 -5.87
C MET A 38 1.85 29.38 -5.54
N VAL A 39 1.61 28.87 -4.33
CA VAL A 39 0.31 28.32 -3.92
C VAL A 39 -0.47 29.30 -3.03
N MET A 40 -1.78 29.09 -2.96
CA MET A 40 -2.69 29.76 -2.03
C MET A 40 -3.78 28.79 -1.59
N VAL A 41 -4.30 28.96 -0.38
CA VAL A 41 -5.41 28.15 0.14
C VAL A 41 -6.65 29.02 0.17
N VAL A 42 -7.68 28.63 -0.59
CA VAL A 42 -8.99 29.28 -0.62
C VAL A 42 -10.06 28.24 -0.42
N GLY A 43 -10.90 28.42 0.61
CA GLY A 43 -12.02 27.51 0.87
C GLY A 43 -11.61 26.05 1.12
N GLY A 44 -10.38 25.81 1.61
CA GLY A 44 -9.83 24.45 1.82
C GLY A 44 -9.18 23.82 0.58
N SER A 45 -9.22 24.50 -0.57
CA SER A 45 -8.59 24.07 -1.81
C SER A 45 -7.26 24.78 -2.05
N VAL A 46 -6.25 24.05 -2.50
CA VAL A 46 -4.96 24.60 -2.90
C VAL A 46 -5.04 25.04 -4.36
N LEU A 47 -4.88 26.34 -4.58
CA LEU A 47 -4.95 27.00 -5.89
C LEU A 47 -3.65 27.73 -6.19
N THR A 48 -3.48 28.13 -7.45
CA THR A 48 -2.45 29.07 -7.91
C THR A 48 -3.06 30.07 -8.88
N THR A 49 -2.51 31.27 -8.97
CA THR A 49 -2.99 32.31 -9.89
C THR A 49 -2.10 32.39 -11.12
N SER A 50 -2.66 32.82 -12.25
CA SER A 50 -1.88 33.06 -13.47
C SER A 50 -0.81 34.15 -13.29
N ILE A 51 -0.96 35.05 -12.31
CA ILE A 51 0.05 36.03 -11.91
C ILE A 51 1.24 35.35 -11.22
N LYS A 52 0.99 34.51 -10.21
CA LYS A 52 2.05 33.75 -9.53
C LYS A 52 2.83 32.87 -10.51
N VAL A 53 2.13 32.26 -11.46
CA VAL A 53 2.77 31.48 -12.54
C VAL A 53 3.65 32.36 -13.43
N ALA A 54 3.19 33.57 -13.78
CA ALA A 54 3.96 34.51 -14.58
C ALA A 54 5.26 34.92 -13.86
N GLU A 55 5.17 35.25 -12.58
CA GLU A 55 6.30 35.61 -11.72
C GLU A 55 7.29 34.44 -11.58
N PHE A 56 6.79 33.25 -11.22
CA PHE A 56 7.61 32.06 -10.98
C PHE A 56 8.42 31.64 -12.22
N PHE A 57 7.81 31.70 -13.41
CA PHE A 57 8.49 31.33 -14.65
C PHE A 57 9.18 32.51 -15.36
N GLY A 58 9.15 33.72 -14.78
CA GLY A 58 9.71 34.92 -15.40
C GLY A 58 9.09 35.23 -16.76
N LYS A 59 7.79 34.97 -16.94
CA LYS A 59 7.06 35.17 -18.19
C LYS A 59 6.11 36.36 -18.06
N SER A 60 5.89 37.10 -19.14
CA SER A 60 4.83 38.11 -19.17
C SER A 60 3.47 37.48 -18.93
N HIS A 61 2.65 38.07 -18.05
CA HIS A 61 1.31 37.59 -17.71
C HIS A 61 0.42 37.42 -18.95
N LYS A 62 0.51 38.33 -19.93
CA LYS A 62 -0.18 38.21 -21.23
C LYS A 62 0.13 36.89 -21.95
N ASN A 63 1.38 36.43 -21.91
CA ASN A 63 1.77 35.16 -22.51
C ASN A 63 1.24 33.96 -21.73
N VAL A 64 1.17 34.06 -20.41
CA VAL A 64 0.59 33.03 -19.55
C VAL A 64 -0.91 32.91 -19.82
N LEU A 65 -1.67 34.01 -19.85
CA LEU A 65 -3.09 34.02 -20.20
C LEU A 65 -3.35 33.39 -21.57
N ARG A 66 -2.53 33.73 -22.57
CA ARG A 66 -2.63 33.11 -23.90
C ARG A 66 -2.42 31.61 -23.84
N LYS A 67 -1.42 31.14 -23.08
CA LYS A 67 -1.18 29.70 -22.93
C LYS A 67 -2.34 29.02 -22.21
N ILE A 68 -2.87 29.60 -21.14
CA ILE A 68 -4.03 29.06 -20.40
C ILE A 68 -5.23 28.91 -21.32
N ARG A 69 -5.58 29.95 -22.10
CA ARG A 69 -6.71 29.88 -23.05
C ARG A 69 -6.51 28.82 -24.12
N GLN A 70 -5.29 28.69 -24.64
CA GLN A 70 -4.95 27.62 -25.57
C GLN A 70 -5.13 26.23 -24.91
N THR A 71 -4.61 26.05 -23.71
CA THR A 71 -4.76 24.80 -22.95
C THR A 71 -6.22 24.45 -22.69
N ILE A 72 -7.05 25.44 -22.32
CA ILE A 72 -8.49 25.28 -22.16
C ILE A 72 -9.14 24.80 -23.46
N SER A 73 -8.78 25.40 -24.61
CA SER A 73 -9.35 25.01 -25.91
C SER A 73 -8.94 23.62 -26.41
N GLU A 74 -7.82 23.09 -25.92
CA GLU A 74 -7.27 21.79 -26.33
C GLU A 74 -7.69 20.65 -25.40
N CYS A 75 -8.25 20.94 -24.22
CA CYS A 75 -8.64 19.94 -23.23
C CYS A 75 -10.17 19.76 -23.12
N PRO A 76 -10.66 18.61 -22.62
CA PRO A 76 -12.09 18.39 -22.45
C PRO A 76 -12.75 19.46 -21.57
N ASP A 77 -13.94 19.94 -21.97
CA ASP A 77 -14.64 21.02 -21.29
C ASP A 77 -14.85 20.78 -19.79
N ASP A 78 -15.18 19.54 -19.40
CA ASP A 78 -15.37 19.19 -17.98
C ASP A 78 -14.08 19.33 -17.19
N PHE A 79 -12.95 18.94 -17.79
CA PHE A 79 -11.64 19.14 -17.17
C PHE A 79 -11.31 20.63 -17.06
N ALA A 80 -11.57 21.40 -18.14
CA ALA A 80 -11.30 22.83 -18.16
C ALA A 80 -12.08 23.55 -17.05
N ARG A 81 -13.39 23.30 -16.95
CA ARG A 81 -14.28 23.93 -15.97
C ARG A 81 -13.87 23.67 -14.52
N LEU A 82 -13.35 22.48 -14.22
CA LEU A 82 -12.94 22.11 -12.86
C LEU A 82 -11.56 22.64 -12.46
N ASN A 83 -10.71 22.97 -13.44
CA ASN A 83 -9.30 23.25 -13.20
C ASN A 83 -8.87 24.68 -13.53
N PHE A 84 -9.70 25.44 -14.25
CA PHE A 84 -9.45 26.83 -14.63
C PHE A 84 -10.67 27.70 -14.32
N GLU A 85 -10.53 28.58 -13.34
CA GLU A 85 -11.56 29.55 -12.95
C GLU A 85 -11.13 30.95 -13.42
N PRO A 86 -11.87 31.57 -14.37
CA PRO A 86 -11.67 32.96 -14.74
C PRO A 86 -11.97 33.88 -13.55
N THR A 87 -11.10 34.85 -13.29
CA THR A 87 -11.27 35.84 -12.23
C THR A 87 -10.53 37.11 -12.59
N ASP A 88 -10.58 38.15 -11.76
CA ASP A 88 -9.96 39.43 -12.02
C ASP A 88 -9.08 39.87 -10.85
N PHE A 89 -8.08 40.71 -11.14
CA PHE A 89 -7.28 41.37 -10.13
C PHE A 89 -7.14 42.86 -10.44
N ILE A 90 -6.85 43.64 -9.41
CA ILE A 90 -6.54 45.06 -9.55
C ILE A 90 -5.02 45.17 -9.74
N ASP A 91 -4.60 45.75 -10.85
CA ASP A 91 -3.19 45.96 -11.11
C ASP A 91 -2.63 47.16 -10.31
N LYS A 92 -1.33 47.40 -10.44
CA LYS A 92 -0.64 48.50 -9.75
C LYS A 92 -1.12 49.91 -10.15
N ASN A 93 -1.81 50.04 -11.28
CA ASN A 93 -2.37 51.30 -11.77
C ASN A 93 -3.82 51.49 -11.28
N GLY A 94 -4.40 50.49 -10.60
CA GLY A 94 -5.80 50.49 -10.18
C GLY A 94 -6.76 49.93 -11.24
N ASP A 95 -6.24 49.43 -12.36
CA ASP A 95 -7.06 48.89 -13.44
C ASP A 95 -7.42 47.43 -13.16
N VAL A 96 -8.66 47.06 -13.48
CA VAL A 96 -9.11 45.66 -13.40
C VAL A 96 -8.57 44.89 -14.60
N GLN A 97 -7.83 43.82 -14.31
CA GLN A 97 -7.18 42.96 -15.30
C GLN A 97 -7.62 41.50 -15.12
N PRO A 98 -7.83 40.76 -16.23
CA PRO A 98 -8.26 39.37 -16.16
C PRO A 98 -7.11 38.46 -15.70
N MET A 99 -7.43 37.51 -14.83
CA MET A 99 -6.54 36.42 -14.42
C MET A 99 -7.29 35.08 -14.33
N PHE A 100 -6.58 34.04 -13.89
CA PHE A 100 -7.18 32.72 -13.67
C PHE A 100 -6.69 32.17 -12.33
N ASN A 101 -7.62 31.60 -11.57
CA ASN A 101 -7.30 30.63 -10.52
C ASN A 101 -7.21 29.24 -11.15
N MET A 102 -6.23 28.46 -10.72
CA MET A 102 -5.98 27.12 -11.24
C MET A 102 -5.75 26.16 -10.09
N THR A 103 -6.29 24.96 -10.23
CA THR A 103 -5.95 23.83 -9.35
C THR A 103 -4.54 23.34 -9.64
N LYS A 104 -4.04 22.42 -8.81
CA LYS A 104 -2.78 21.70 -9.06
C LYS A 104 -2.75 21.05 -10.46
N ASP A 105 -3.86 20.46 -10.89
CA ASP A 105 -3.93 19.75 -12.18
C ASP A 105 -3.97 20.71 -13.37
N GLY A 106 -4.76 21.80 -13.28
CA GLY A 106 -4.77 22.85 -14.31
C GLY A 106 -3.41 23.52 -14.46
N TYR A 107 -2.76 23.83 -13.34
CA TYR A 107 -1.40 24.35 -13.30
C TYR A 107 -0.40 23.41 -13.99
N MET A 108 -0.39 22.13 -13.60
CA MET A 108 0.56 21.17 -14.18
C MET A 108 0.36 21.04 -15.69
N LEU A 109 -0.88 21.05 -16.17
CA LEU A 109 -1.17 20.98 -17.60
C LEU A 109 -0.56 22.17 -18.38
N VAL A 110 -0.68 23.39 -17.84
CA VAL A 110 -0.06 24.58 -18.41
C VAL A 110 1.48 24.47 -18.41
N VAL A 111 2.07 24.01 -17.31
CA VAL A 111 3.52 23.84 -17.18
C VAL A 111 4.08 22.80 -18.15
N MET A 112 3.33 21.74 -18.46
CA MET A 112 3.74 20.77 -19.48
C MET A 112 3.97 21.45 -20.84
N GLY A 113 3.21 22.49 -21.17
CA GLY A 113 3.39 23.30 -22.39
C GLY A 113 4.49 24.37 -22.31
N PHE A 114 5.10 24.60 -21.16
CA PHE A 114 6.18 25.58 -21.00
C PHE A 114 7.56 25.03 -21.39
N THR A 115 8.41 25.91 -21.90
CA THR A 115 9.83 25.68 -22.17
C THR A 115 10.71 26.51 -21.22
N GLY A 116 11.93 26.03 -20.98
CA GLY A 116 12.93 26.68 -20.13
C GLY A 116 13.46 25.79 -18.99
N LYS A 117 14.57 26.17 -18.37
CA LYS A 117 15.23 25.40 -17.30
C LYS A 117 14.32 25.18 -16.09
N THR A 118 13.65 26.22 -15.60
CA THR A 118 12.70 26.13 -14.49
C THR A 118 11.55 25.17 -14.81
N ALA A 119 10.92 25.30 -15.97
CA ALA A 119 9.85 24.38 -16.40
C ALA A 119 10.34 22.94 -16.50
N MET A 120 11.56 22.72 -17.00
CA MET A 120 12.13 21.37 -17.07
C MET A 120 12.35 20.76 -15.68
N GLN A 121 12.84 21.53 -14.71
CA GLN A 121 13.00 21.06 -13.34
C GLN A 121 11.66 20.63 -12.72
N ILE A 122 10.60 21.44 -12.86
CA ILE A 122 9.26 21.06 -12.36
C ILE A 122 8.79 19.75 -12.97
N LYS A 123 8.97 19.58 -14.29
CA LYS A 123 8.58 18.35 -15.00
C LYS A 123 9.34 17.15 -14.47
N VAL A 124 10.66 17.26 -14.29
CA VAL A 124 11.50 16.19 -13.76
C VAL A 124 11.12 15.85 -12.32
N THR A 125 10.92 16.85 -11.46
CA THR A 125 10.49 16.64 -10.07
C THR A 125 9.14 15.95 -10.00
N TYR A 126 8.19 16.31 -10.87
CA TYR A 126 6.90 15.64 -10.96
C TYR A 126 7.05 14.16 -11.37
N ILE A 127 7.88 13.87 -12.38
CA ILE A 127 8.17 12.49 -12.82
C ILE A 127 8.82 11.67 -11.69
N GLN A 128 9.77 12.25 -10.96
CA GLN A 128 10.42 11.59 -9.82
C GLN A 128 9.42 11.26 -8.71
N ALA A 129 8.54 12.21 -8.36
CA ALA A 129 7.49 11.97 -7.37
C ALA A 129 6.52 10.86 -7.82
N PHE A 130 6.16 10.83 -9.10
CA PHE A 130 5.33 9.77 -9.67
C PHE A 130 6.00 8.39 -9.57
N ASN A 131 7.25 8.27 -10.01
CA ASN A 131 7.98 7.01 -9.96
C ASN A 131 8.15 6.50 -8.54
N TRP A 132 8.42 7.40 -7.60
CA TRP A 132 8.51 7.06 -6.17
C TRP A 132 7.19 6.51 -5.63
N MET A 133 6.05 7.15 -5.94
CA MET A 133 4.74 6.62 -5.54
C MET A 133 4.44 5.27 -6.19
N ALA A 134 4.78 5.09 -7.48
CA ALA A 134 4.61 3.83 -8.18
C ALA A 134 5.41 2.71 -7.51
N GLU A 135 6.66 2.97 -7.17
CA GLU A 135 7.53 2.03 -6.45
C GLU A 135 6.95 1.67 -5.08
N LEU A 136 6.48 2.65 -4.32
CA LEU A 136 5.86 2.42 -3.00
C LEU A 136 4.61 1.51 -3.10
N ILE A 137 3.76 1.74 -4.10
CA ILE A 137 2.59 0.88 -4.35
C ILE A 137 3.02 -0.54 -4.74
N MET A 138 4.03 -0.68 -5.60
CA MET A 138 4.55 -1.99 -6.02
C MET A 138 5.18 -2.78 -4.87
N GLN A 139 5.95 -2.11 -4.01
CA GLN A 139 6.53 -2.72 -2.81
C GLN A 139 5.43 -3.19 -1.85
N GLY A 140 4.41 -2.36 -1.62
CA GLY A 140 3.26 -2.71 -0.80
C GLY A 140 2.52 -3.94 -1.32
N LYS A 141 2.26 -4.01 -2.63
CA LYS A 141 1.62 -5.16 -3.26
C LYS A 141 2.44 -6.45 -3.10
N THR A 142 3.74 -6.37 -3.38
CA THR A 142 4.66 -7.51 -3.24
C THR A 142 4.69 -8.03 -1.79
N HIS A 143 4.70 -7.13 -0.81
CA HIS A 143 4.68 -7.51 0.60
C HIS A 143 3.39 -8.25 0.98
N LEU A 144 2.23 -7.73 0.58
CA LEU A 144 0.93 -8.35 0.87
C LEU A 144 0.79 -9.72 0.19
N GLU A 145 1.31 -9.87 -1.02
CA GLU A 145 1.33 -11.17 -1.71
C GLU A 145 2.20 -12.19 -0.97
N ALA A 146 3.37 -11.79 -0.46
CA ALA A 146 4.24 -12.65 0.33
C ALA A 146 3.56 -13.09 1.64
N GLU A 147 2.92 -12.16 2.35
CA GLU A 147 2.18 -12.46 3.58
C GLU A 147 1.02 -13.42 3.32
N ARG A 148 0.22 -13.18 2.27
CA ARG A 148 -0.86 -14.08 1.85
C ARG A 148 -0.33 -15.49 1.55
N ASN A 149 0.76 -15.60 0.83
CA ASN A 149 1.35 -16.91 0.48
C ASN A 149 1.85 -17.65 1.73
N ALA A 150 2.43 -16.94 2.70
CA ALA A 150 2.88 -17.51 3.97
C ALA A 150 1.69 -18.05 4.79
N VAL A 151 0.62 -17.26 4.94
CA VAL A 151 -0.60 -17.66 5.64
C VAL A 151 -1.27 -18.86 4.96
N MET A 152 -1.29 -18.88 3.63
CA MET A 152 -1.85 -20.00 2.87
C MET A 152 -1.06 -21.30 3.09
N LEU A 153 0.27 -21.22 3.13
CA LEU A 153 1.13 -22.37 3.41
C LEU A 153 0.93 -22.90 4.84
N GLU A 154 0.78 -22.01 5.81
CA GLU A 154 0.47 -22.38 7.20
C GLU A 154 -0.88 -23.08 7.31
N TYR A 155 -1.92 -22.51 6.68
CA TYR A 155 -3.23 -23.13 6.59
C TYR A 155 -3.18 -24.54 5.98
N MET A 156 -2.45 -24.72 4.87
CA MET A 156 -2.31 -26.04 4.24
C MET A 156 -1.65 -27.05 5.17
N LYS A 157 -0.59 -26.66 5.89
CA LYS A 157 0.10 -27.52 6.87
C LYS A 157 -0.85 -27.96 7.99
N GLU A 158 -1.55 -27.02 8.59
CA GLU A 158 -2.48 -27.31 9.69
C GLU A 158 -3.64 -28.20 9.23
N LYS A 159 -4.20 -27.93 8.04
CA LYS A 159 -5.22 -28.76 7.42
C LYS A 159 -4.74 -30.20 7.21
N ASP A 160 -3.52 -30.39 6.73
CA ASP A 160 -2.94 -31.71 6.52
C ASP A 160 -2.68 -32.45 7.84
N VAL A 161 -2.20 -31.76 8.87
CA VAL A 161 -2.03 -32.32 10.22
C VAL A 161 -3.37 -32.77 10.81
N ALA A 162 -4.41 -31.95 10.69
CA ALA A 162 -5.75 -32.30 11.14
C ALA A 162 -6.29 -33.54 10.40
N SER A 163 -6.12 -33.57 9.07
CA SER A 163 -6.51 -34.71 8.22
C SER A 163 -5.73 -35.99 8.57
N MET A 164 -4.41 -35.90 8.77
CA MET A 164 -3.60 -37.02 9.24
C MET A 164 -4.05 -37.53 10.59
N SER A 165 -4.34 -36.64 11.54
CA SER A 165 -4.84 -37.00 12.86
C SER A 165 -6.15 -37.79 12.78
N GLY A 166 -7.09 -37.35 11.94
CA GLY A 166 -8.33 -38.09 11.67
C GLY A 166 -8.08 -39.48 11.07
N ARG A 167 -7.15 -39.61 10.11
CA ARG A 167 -6.76 -40.90 9.53
C ARG A 167 -6.12 -41.82 10.58
N LEU A 168 -5.26 -41.28 11.43
CA LEU A 168 -4.59 -42.03 12.50
C LEU A 168 -5.58 -42.51 13.57
N LEU A 169 -6.53 -41.66 13.98
CA LEU A 169 -7.61 -42.03 14.90
C LEU A 169 -8.49 -43.14 14.33
N ASN A 170 -8.89 -43.02 13.05
CA ASN A 170 -9.64 -44.06 12.36
C ASN A 170 -8.87 -45.39 12.31
N ARG A 171 -7.56 -45.35 12.00
CA ARG A 171 -6.69 -46.53 12.00
C ARG A 171 -6.55 -47.15 13.40
N TRP A 172 -6.39 -46.33 14.43
CA TRP A 172 -6.34 -46.79 15.82
C TRP A 172 -7.63 -47.52 16.21
N GLY A 173 -8.79 -46.89 16.00
CA GLY A 173 -10.08 -47.43 16.40
C GLY A 173 -10.49 -48.68 15.64
N ARG A 174 -10.33 -48.69 14.31
CA ARG A 174 -10.81 -49.80 13.46
C ARG A 174 -9.84 -50.97 13.32
N VAL A 175 -8.53 -50.71 13.43
CA VAL A 175 -7.51 -51.73 13.11
C VAL A 175 -6.71 -52.10 14.34
N LYS A 176 -6.00 -51.14 14.95
CA LYS A 176 -5.01 -51.46 15.98
C LYS A 176 -5.62 -51.85 17.32
N LYS A 177 -6.63 -51.12 17.80
CA LYS A 177 -7.25 -51.37 19.12
C LYS A 177 -7.86 -52.78 19.22
N PRO A 178 -8.69 -53.25 18.26
CA PRO A 178 -9.23 -54.61 18.33
C PRO A 178 -8.15 -55.70 18.27
N GLN A 179 -7.14 -55.53 17.40
CA GLN A 179 -6.02 -56.48 17.27
C GLN A 179 -5.23 -56.61 18.58
N LEU A 180 -4.94 -55.49 19.25
CA LEU A 180 -4.19 -55.49 20.50
C LEU A 180 -5.00 -56.08 21.65
N LEU A 181 -6.29 -55.71 21.78
CA LEU A 181 -7.17 -56.26 22.81
C LEU A 181 -7.32 -57.78 22.66
N ALA A 182 -7.54 -58.27 21.44
CA ALA A 182 -7.62 -59.71 21.18
C ALA A 182 -6.31 -60.45 21.50
N ARG A 183 -5.16 -59.80 21.28
CA ARG A 183 -3.86 -60.37 21.67
C ARG A 183 -3.67 -60.38 23.18
N LEU A 184 -4.15 -59.37 23.89
CA LEU A 184 -4.09 -59.28 25.35
C LEU A 184 -4.91 -60.40 25.99
N ASP A 185 -6.17 -60.56 25.56
CA ASP A 185 -7.08 -61.61 26.04
C ASP A 185 -6.48 -63.02 25.87
N ARG A 186 -5.86 -63.29 24.71
CA ARG A 186 -5.15 -64.56 24.49
C ARG A 186 -3.99 -64.78 25.48
N LEU A 187 -3.22 -63.74 25.78
CA LEU A 187 -2.12 -63.83 26.73
C LEU A 187 -2.62 -64.02 28.16
N GLU A 188 -3.72 -63.38 28.53
CA GLU A 188 -4.37 -63.56 29.83
C GLU A 188 -4.88 -64.99 30.00
N GLN A 189 -5.55 -65.54 28.99
CA GLN A 189 -6.00 -66.95 28.99
C GLN A 189 -4.83 -67.93 29.10
N GLN A 190 -3.71 -67.67 28.41
CA GLN A 190 -2.51 -68.51 28.49
C GLN A 190 -1.80 -68.40 29.86
N GLY A 191 -1.85 -67.22 30.49
CA GLY A 191 -1.28 -66.98 31.81
C GLY A 191 -2.13 -67.54 32.96
N GLN A 192 -3.37 -67.94 32.68
CA GLN A 192 -4.28 -68.51 33.66
C GLN A 192 -3.90 -69.97 33.92
N ILE A 193 -2.95 -70.17 34.84
CA ILE A 193 -2.57 -71.50 35.33
C ILE A 193 -3.77 -72.06 36.10
N ALA A 194 -4.40 -73.10 35.56
CA ALA A 194 -5.42 -73.85 36.28
C ALA A 194 -4.77 -74.52 37.50
N LEU A 195 -5.18 -74.13 38.70
CA LEU A 195 -4.78 -74.83 39.92
C LEU A 195 -5.59 -76.12 40.03
N PRO A 196 -4.96 -77.30 40.02
CA PRO A 196 -5.70 -78.56 40.09
C PRO A 196 -6.49 -78.65 41.41
N GLY A 197 -7.82 -78.70 41.33
CA GLY A 197 -8.72 -78.92 42.48
C GLY A 197 -9.75 -77.83 42.78
N PHE A 198 -9.88 -76.77 41.97
CA PHE A 198 -10.82 -75.65 42.21
C PHE A 198 -11.97 -75.54 41.18
N ASP A 199 -12.27 -76.63 40.48
CA ASP A 199 -13.09 -76.64 39.26
C ASP A 199 -14.62 -76.70 39.50
N LYS A 200 -15.09 -76.63 40.75
CA LYS A 200 -16.54 -76.61 41.06
C LYS A 200 -16.92 -75.33 41.79
N GLY A 201 -17.83 -74.60 41.15
CA GLY A 201 -18.13 -73.20 41.42
C GLY A 201 -18.54 -72.88 42.85
N ILE A 202 -18.22 -71.64 43.23
CA ILE A 202 -18.94 -70.95 44.29
C ILE A 202 -20.18 -70.34 43.62
N SER A 203 -21.29 -71.09 43.64
CA SER A 203 -22.60 -70.47 43.56
C SER A 203 -22.88 -69.78 44.88
N ALA A 204 -22.90 -68.45 44.87
CA ALA A 204 -23.61 -67.59 45.81
C ALA A 204 -23.89 -66.24 45.12
#